data_AF-A0A848YD82-F1
#
_entry.id   AF-A0A848YD82-F1
#
_cell.length_a   1.000
_cell.length_b   1.000
_cell.length_c   1.000
_cell.angle_alpha   90.00
_cell.angle_beta   90.00
_cell.angle_gamma   90.00
#
_symmetry.space_group_name_H-M   'P 1'
#
loop_
_entity.id
_entity.type
_entity.pdbx_description
1 polymer ?
#
loop_
_entity_poly.entity_id
_entity_poly.type
_entity_poly.pdbx_seq_one_letter_code
_entity_poly.pdbx_strand_id
1 'polypeptide(L)'
;MLQTAPQAHTFADFVLHTRYDDIPGEALERVQDLILDLIGVGAAATNIDAARIGREMALRLFNAGSDDARARILFDGRSASLGGAAYAGATQIDSLDAHDGYSPSKGHAGCGLLPGVLAFAEHQPELSGRDFLATMVLGYEIACRAGVALHGTVPDYHTSGAWVAVAVAALGVRLAGGDADTLRQAIGIAEYHGPRSQ
;
A
#
# COMPACT_ATOMS: atom_id res chain seq x y z
N MET A 1 32.50 -17.14 2.80
CA MET A 1 32.08 -17.28 1.39
C MET A 1 30.56 -17.14 1.41
N LEU A 2 30.06 -15.89 1.40
CA LEU A 2 28.65 -15.60 1.58
C LEU A 2 27.94 -15.89 0.25
N GLN A 3 27.01 -16.85 0.25
CA GLN A 3 26.10 -17.08 -0.86
C GLN A 3 25.22 -15.84 -1.02
N THR A 4 25.40 -15.14 -2.13
CA THR A 4 24.50 -14.10 -2.61
C THR A 4 23.13 -14.70 -2.87
N ALA A 5 22.09 -14.14 -2.23
CA ALA A 5 20.70 -14.38 -2.59
C ALA A 5 20.48 -14.14 -4.09
N PRO A 6 19.50 -14.81 -4.73
CA PRO A 6 19.23 -14.60 -6.15
C PRO A 6 18.87 -13.14 -6.39
N GLN A 7 19.66 -12.43 -7.20
CA GLN A 7 19.31 -11.07 -7.61
C GLN A 7 18.10 -11.13 -8.53
N ALA A 8 17.00 -10.49 -8.15
CA ALA A 8 15.88 -10.28 -9.06
C ALA A 8 16.39 -9.53 -10.31
N HIS A 9 16.30 -10.17 -11.47
CA HIS A 9 16.86 -9.64 -12.71
C HIS A 9 15.93 -8.61 -13.40
N THR A 10 14.67 -8.57 -12.99
CA THR A 10 13.66 -7.62 -13.48
C THR A 10 12.79 -7.09 -12.34
N PHE A 11 12.11 -5.95 -12.57
CA PHE A 11 11.10 -5.44 -11.64
C PHE A 11 9.97 -6.45 -11.40
N ALA A 12 9.56 -7.18 -12.43
CA ALA A 12 8.52 -8.20 -12.30
C ALA A 12 8.96 -9.34 -11.38
N ASP A 13 10.20 -9.82 -11.51
CA ASP A 13 10.75 -10.85 -10.61
C ASP A 13 10.83 -10.35 -9.18
N PHE A 14 11.25 -9.09 -8.99
CA PHE A 14 11.30 -8.49 -7.67
C PHE A 14 9.91 -8.45 -7.01
N VAL A 15 8.87 -8.03 -7.74
CA VAL A 15 7.53 -7.93 -7.20
C VAL A 15 6.89 -9.30 -7.00
N LEU A 16 7.01 -10.23 -7.95
CA LEU A 16 6.24 -11.48 -7.95
C LEU A 16 6.95 -12.60 -7.19
N HIS A 17 8.28 -12.60 -7.09
CA HIS A 17 9.04 -13.76 -6.63
C HIS A 17 9.89 -13.52 -5.37
N THR A 18 10.11 -12.27 -4.93
CA THR A 18 10.83 -12.03 -3.66
C THR A 18 10.10 -12.67 -2.50
N ARG A 19 10.82 -13.42 -1.66
CA ARG A 19 10.29 -14.11 -0.48
C ARG A 19 10.77 -13.42 0.80
N TYR A 20 10.11 -13.72 1.91
CA TYR A 20 10.52 -13.23 3.23
C TYR A 20 12.02 -13.46 3.52
N ASP A 21 12.54 -14.65 3.22
CA ASP A 21 13.93 -15.02 3.50
C ASP A 21 14.96 -14.29 2.61
N ASP A 22 14.52 -13.62 1.54
CA ASP A 22 15.38 -12.82 0.66
C ASP A 22 15.55 -11.38 1.18
N ILE A 23 14.76 -10.97 2.18
CA ILE A 23 14.71 -9.60 2.67
C ILE A 23 15.70 -9.39 3.82
N PRO A 24 16.51 -8.30 3.81
CA PRO A 24 17.37 -7.97 4.93
C PRO A 24 16.60 -7.85 6.26
N GLY A 25 17.14 -8.42 7.33
CA GLY A 25 16.49 -8.40 8.65
C GLY A 25 16.14 -7.00 9.14
N GLU A 26 17.02 -6.02 8.89
CA GLU A 26 16.77 -4.60 9.24
C GLU A 26 15.54 -4.00 8.55
N ALA A 27 15.25 -4.42 7.31
CA ALA A 27 14.07 -3.95 6.58
C ALA A 27 12.80 -4.58 7.15
N LEU A 28 12.87 -5.86 7.54
CA LEU A 28 11.77 -6.56 8.21
C LEU A 28 11.46 -5.96 9.59
N GLU A 29 12.49 -5.65 10.38
CA GLU A 29 12.34 -4.98 11.67
C GLU A 29 11.73 -3.60 11.50
N ARG A 30 12.26 -2.80 10.56
CA ARG A 30 11.73 -1.46 10.28
C ARG A 30 10.26 -1.49 9.86
N VAL A 31 9.87 -2.42 8.99
CA VAL A 31 8.46 -2.52 8.56
C VAL A 31 7.54 -2.97 9.68
N GLN A 32 8.01 -3.78 10.64
CA GLN A 32 7.21 -4.10 11.84
C GLN A 32 6.92 -2.84 12.66
N ASP A 33 7.93 -2.01 12.90
CA ASP A 33 7.76 -0.74 13.63
C ASP A 33 6.79 0.20 12.89
N LEU A 34 6.92 0.29 11.56
CA LEU A 34 6.05 1.12 10.73
C LEU A 34 4.60 0.61 10.75
N ILE A 35 4.37 -0.69 10.67
CA ILE A 35 3.01 -1.26 10.78
C ILE A 35 2.41 -0.95 12.16
N LEU A 36 3.20 -1.08 13.23
CA LEU A 36 2.74 -0.77 14.57
C LEU A 36 2.35 0.72 14.72
N ASP A 37 3.20 1.61 14.20
CA ASP A 37 2.94 3.06 14.14
C ASP A 37 1.63 3.35 13.40
N LEU A 38 1.46 2.83 12.18
CA LEU A 38 0.28 3.05 11.35
C LEU A 38 -1.02 2.55 12.02
N ILE A 39 -0.97 1.39 12.68
CA ILE A 39 -2.12 0.86 13.44
C ILE A 39 -2.43 1.78 14.62
N GLY A 40 -1.41 2.25 15.35
CA GLY A 40 -1.57 3.18 16.47
C GLY A 40 -2.19 4.52 16.06
N VAL A 41 -1.66 5.12 14.99
CA VAL A 41 -2.15 6.37 14.40
C VAL A 41 -3.59 6.19 13.90
N GLY A 42 -3.85 5.11 13.17
CA GLY A 42 -5.20 4.78 12.69
C GLY A 42 -6.21 4.63 13.84
N ALA A 43 -5.82 3.98 14.94
CA ALA A 43 -6.68 3.85 16.12
C ALA A 43 -6.98 5.20 16.77
N ALA A 44 -5.96 6.05 16.94
CA ALA A 44 -6.08 7.39 17.51
C ALA A 44 -6.95 8.32 16.64
N ALA A 45 -6.94 8.13 15.32
CA ALA A 45 -7.69 8.95 14.37
C ALA A 45 -9.18 8.60 14.24
N THR A 46 -9.68 7.53 14.88
CA THR A 46 -11.06 7.02 14.70
C THR A 46 -12.16 8.08 14.85
N ASN A 47 -11.98 9.02 15.78
CA ASN A 47 -12.93 10.08 16.12
C ASN A 47 -12.66 11.42 15.42
N ILE A 48 -11.66 11.51 14.56
CA ILE A 48 -11.41 12.71 13.76
C ILE A 48 -12.50 12.82 12.68
N ASP A 49 -13.04 14.03 12.49
CA ASP A 49 -14.13 14.26 11.55
C ASP A 49 -13.78 13.86 10.12
N ALA A 50 -12.57 14.15 9.66
CA ALA A 50 -12.09 13.75 8.33
C ALA A 50 -12.10 12.22 8.16
N ALA A 51 -11.59 11.47 9.15
CA ALA A 51 -11.64 10.01 9.15
C ALA A 51 -13.09 9.49 9.09
N ARG A 52 -13.98 10.02 9.93
CA ARG A 52 -15.40 9.63 9.96
C ARG A 52 -16.10 9.92 8.63
N ILE A 53 -15.85 11.09 8.03
CA ILE A 53 -16.41 11.46 6.72
C ILE A 53 -15.89 10.52 5.63
N GLY A 54 -14.59 10.19 5.63
CA GLY A 54 -13.99 9.25 4.69
C GLY A 54 -14.64 7.87 4.74
N ARG A 55 -14.89 7.33 5.94
CA ARG A 55 -15.59 6.04 6.12
C ARG A 55 -17.03 6.08 5.60
N GLU A 56 -17.77 7.15 5.91
CA GLU A 56 -19.14 7.31 5.40
C GLU A 56 -19.18 7.48 3.87
N MET A 57 -18.20 8.18 3.29
CA MET A 57 -18.07 8.32 1.85
C MET A 57 -17.80 6.97 1.17
N ALA A 58 -16.90 6.15 1.74
CA ALA A 58 -16.61 4.81 1.25
C ALA A 58 -17.88 3.96 1.18
N LEU A 59 -18.70 3.96 2.24
CA LEU A 59 -19.92 3.17 2.28
C LEU A 59 -20.99 3.62 1.29
N ARG A 60 -21.05 4.92 0.98
CA ARG A 60 -22.05 5.48 0.08
C ARG A 60 -21.66 5.37 -1.40
N LEU A 61 -20.37 5.48 -1.70
CA LEU A 61 -19.88 5.63 -3.07
C LEU A 61 -19.08 4.43 -3.58
N PHE A 62 -18.56 3.60 -2.69
CA PHE A 62 -17.71 2.45 -3.03
C PHE A 62 -18.37 1.14 -2.64
N ASN A 63 -19.56 0.89 -3.20
CA ASN A 63 -20.20 -0.41 -3.02
C ASN A 63 -19.43 -1.50 -3.80
N ALA A 64 -19.37 -2.70 -3.22
CA ALA A 64 -18.79 -3.84 -3.93
C ALA A 64 -19.84 -4.48 -4.86
N GLY A 65 -19.39 -4.97 -6.02
CA GLY A 65 -20.25 -5.70 -6.95
C GLY A 65 -20.54 -7.15 -6.50
N SER A 66 -19.73 -7.68 -5.58
CA SER A 66 -19.77 -9.06 -5.11
C SER A 66 -19.01 -9.20 -3.78
N ASP A 67 -19.21 -10.30 -3.06
CA ASP A 67 -18.58 -10.51 -1.75
C ASP A 67 -17.07 -10.75 -1.83
N ASP A 68 -16.55 -11.28 -2.94
CA ASP A 68 -15.13 -11.44 -3.24
C ASP A 68 -14.43 -10.12 -3.65
N ALA A 69 -15.18 -9.03 -3.73
CA ALA A 69 -14.65 -7.68 -3.95
C ALA A 69 -14.85 -6.77 -2.72
N ARG A 70 -15.17 -7.34 -1.54
CA ARG A 70 -15.42 -6.61 -0.29
C ARG A 70 -14.29 -6.77 0.71
N ALA A 71 -13.89 -5.66 1.31
CA ALA A 71 -12.99 -5.64 2.45
C ALA A 71 -13.54 -4.82 3.62
N ARG A 72 -13.17 -5.19 4.84
CA ARG A 72 -13.47 -4.49 6.09
C ARG A 72 -12.73 -3.16 6.14
N ILE A 73 -13.45 -2.13 6.56
CA ILE A 73 -12.88 -0.82 6.82
C ILE A 73 -12.15 -0.87 8.17
N LEU A 74 -10.89 -0.42 8.16
CA LEU A 74 -10.01 -0.38 9.32
C LEU A 74 -10.69 0.38 10.49
N PHE A 75 -10.76 -0.26 11.67
CA PHE A 75 -11.40 0.25 12.90
C PHE A 75 -12.89 0.62 12.82
N ASP A 76 -13.64 0.15 11.82
CA ASP A 76 -15.06 0.50 11.66
C ASP A 76 -16.01 -0.70 11.78
N GLY A 77 -15.54 -1.89 11.38
CA GLY A 77 -16.32 -3.13 11.46
C GLY A 77 -17.33 -3.32 10.31
N ARG A 78 -17.64 -2.27 9.54
CA ARG A 78 -18.37 -2.38 8.26
C ARG A 78 -17.40 -2.69 7.11
N SER A 79 -17.94 -3.05 5.95
CA SER A 79 -17.16 -3.35 4.74
C SER A 79 -17.61 -2.50 3.56
N ALA A 80 -16.67 -2.19 2.66
CA ALA A 80 -16.90 -1.54 1.38
C ALA A 80 -16.21 -2.36 0.27
N SER A 81 -16.18 -1.88 -0.97
CA SER A 81 -15.31 -2.47 -1.99
C SER A 81 -13.84 -2.41 -1.57
N LEU A 82 -12.96 -3.19 -2.21
CA LEU A 82 -11.52 -3.13 -1.96
C LEU A 82 -10.97 -1.69 -2.01
N GLY A 83 -11.32 -0.95 -3.07
CA GLY A 83 -10.93 0.45 -3.21
C GLY A 83 -11.55 1.35 -2.13
N GLY A 84 -12.79 1.09 -1.73
CA GLY A 84 -13.46 1.83 -0.66
C GLY A 84 -12.83 1.62 0.71
N ALA A 85 -12.47 0.37 1.04
CA ALA A 85 -11.81 0.02 2.29
C ALA A 85 -10.39 0.61 2.35
N ALA A 86 -9.65 0.53 1.24
CA ALA A 86 -8.34 1.16 1.10
C ALA A 86 -8.42 2.69 1.27
N TYR A 87 -9.36 3.34 0.57
CA TYR A 87 -9.61 4.78 0.67
C TYR A 87 -9.96 5.21 2.10
N ALA A 88 -10.89 4.52 2.75
CA ALA A 88 -11.33 4.83 4.10
C ALA A 88 -10.22 4.66 5.13
N GLY A 89 -9.47 3.56 5.06
CA GLY A 89 -8.33 3.31 5.94
C GLY A 89 -7.20 4.31 5.73
N ALA A 90 -6.91 4.66 4.47
CA ALA A 90 -5.88 5.64 4.14
C ALA A 90 -6.23 7.02 4.67
N THR A 91 -7.46 7.46 4.42
CA THR A 91 -7.99 8.73 4.95
C THR A 91 -7.93 8.74 6.47
N GLN A 92 -8.25 7.62 7.13
CA GLN A 92 -8.21 7.55 8.58
C GLN A 92 -6.80 7.70 9.15
N ILE A 93 -5.82 6.97 8.64
CA ILE A 93 -4.44 7.06 9.14
C ILE A 93 -3.89 8.47 8.86
N ASP A 94 -4.11 9.00 7.66
CA ASP A 94 -3.60 10.31 7.22
C ASP A 94 -4.25 11.49 7.98
N SER A 95 -5.48 11.32 8.50
CA SER A 95 -6.22 12.38 9.19
C SER A 95 -5.55 12.92 10.45
N LEU A 96 -4.66 12.16 11.09
CA LEU A 96 -3.92 12.61 12.28
C LEU A 96 -2.55 13.20 11.94
N ASP A 97 -2.03 12.95 10.72
CA ASP A 97 -0.72 13.42 10.24
C ASP A 97 0.44 13.10 11.21
N ALA A 98 0.38 11.92 11.84
CA ALA A 98 1.31 11.48 12.88
C ALA A 98 1.96 10.13 12.58
N HIS A 99 2.05 9.76 11.30
CA HIS A 99 2.64 8.51 10.83
C HIS A 99 3.98 8.73 10.11
N ASP A 100 4.53 7.65 9.56
CA ASP A 100 5.76 7.61 8.78
C ASP A 100 5.87 8.71 7.71
N GLY A 101 7.11 9.09 7.39
CA GLY A 101 7.44 10.01 6.31
C GLY A 101 8.75 9.64 5.61
N TYR A 102 8.88 10.05 4.34
CA TYR A 102 10.01 9.74 3.48
C TYR A 102 10.60 11.01 2.87
N SER A 103 11.68 11.50 3.49
CA SER A 103 12.30 12.79 3.17
C SER A 103 12.67 12.99 1.69
N PRO A 104 13.21 12.00 0.95
CA PRO A 104 13.57 12.18 -0.46
C PRO A 104 12.41 12.58 -1.37
N SER A 105 11.17 12.23 -1.02
CA SER A 105 9.96 12.61 -1.77
C SER A 105 8.98 13.45 -0.96
N LYS A 106 9.37 13.89 0.24
CA LYS A 106 8.57 14.74 1.16
C LYS A 106 7.14 14.23 1.38
N GLY A 107 6.94 12.91 1.40
CA GLY A 107 5.60 12.31 1.50
C GLY A 107 5.58 11.04 2.33
N HIS A 108 4.45 10.35 2.32
CA HIS A 108 4.08 9.34 3.31
C HIS A 108 3.57 8.08 2.62
N ALA A 109 4.28 6.96 2.79
CA ALA A 109 3.94 5.73 2.07
C ALA A 109 2.95 4.89 2.87
N GLY A 110 3.18 4.77 4.18
CA GLY A 110 2.48 3.83 5.04
C GLY A 110 0.98 4.05 5.13
N CYS A 111 0.55 5.32 5.22
CA CYS A 111 -0.87 5.67 5.39
C CYS A 111 -1.75 5.10 4.27
N GLY A 112 -1.30 5.13 3.01
CA GLY A 112 -2.03 4.51 1.90
C GLY A 112 -1.67 3.03 1.68
N LEU A 113 -0.43 2.64 1.96
CA LEU A 113 0.06 1.29 1.69
C LEU A 113 -0.61 0.24 2.57
N LEU A 114 -0.60 0.43 3.90
CA LEU A 114 -1.16 -0.56 4.83
C LEU A 114 -2.64 -0.88 4.54
N PRO A 115 -3.57 0.10 4.46
CA PRO A 115 -4.97 -0.19 4.18
C PRO A 115 -5.18 -0.74 2.76
N GLY A 116 -4.38 -0.32 1.78
CA GLY A 116 -4.39 -0.88 0.44
C GLY A 116 -4.06 -2.38 0.43
N VAL A 117 -2.98 -2.77 1.12
CA VAL A 117 -2.57 -4.19 1.22
C VAL A 117 -3.56 -4.99 2.05
N LEU A 118 -4.07 -4.45 3.17
CA LEU A 118 -5.08 -5.13 4.00
C LEU A 118 -6.35 -5.44 3.21
N ALA A 119 -6.78 -4.55 2.32
CA ALA A 119 -7.95 -4.78 1.47
C ALA A 119 -7.78 -6.04 0.59
N PHE A 120 -6.62 -6.21 -0.05
CA PHE A 120 -6.33 -7.43 -0.82
C PHE A 120 -6.11 -8.67 0.07
N ALA A 121 -5.44 -8.49 1.22
CA ALA A 121 -5.10 -9.57 2.12
C ALA A 121 -6.34 -10.29 2.70
N GLU A 122 -7.47 -9.61 2.82
CA GLU A 122 -8.72 -10.22 3.30
C GLU A 122 -9.23 -11.36 2.40
N HIS A 123 -8.84 -11.37 1.13
CA HIS A 123 -9.15 -12.45 0.19
C HIS A 123 -8.02 -13.49 0.04
N GLN A 124 -7.00 -13.43 0.89
CA GLN A 124 -5.86 -14.34 0.88
C GLN A 124 -5.78 -15.10 2.22
N PRO A 125 -6.64 -16.12 2.45
CA PRO A 125 -6.72 -16.82 3.74
C PRO A 125 -5.43 -17.56 4.12
N GLU A 126 -4.60 -17.90 3.13
CA GLU A 126 -3.31 -18.57 3.32
C GLU A 126 -2.14 -17.59 3.49
N LEU A 127 -2.38 -16.26 3.44
CA LEU A 127 -1.32 -15.27 3.58
C LEU A 127 -0.77 -15.28 5.00
N SER A 128 0.46 -15.80 5.15
CA SER A 128 1.13 -15.83 6.43
C SER A 128 1.57 -14.43 6.88
N GLY A 129 1.74 -14.22 8.18
CA GLY A 129 2.29 -12.96 8.71
C GLY A 129 3.68 -12.63 8.14
N ARG A 130 4.50 -13.66 7.84
CA ARG A 130 5.80 -13.47 7.18
C ARG A 130 5.63 -12.94 5.76
N ASP A 131 4.72 -13.53 4.99
CA ASP A 131 4.47 -13.09 3.62
C ASP A 131 3.80 -11.72 3.58
N PHE A 132 2.97 -11.39 4.56
CA PHE A 132 2.43 -10.04 4.75
C PHE A 132 3.54 -9.02 5.04
N LEU A 133 4.47 -9.32 5.95
CA LEU A 133 5.63 -8.46 6.22
C LEU A 133 6.49 -8.25 4.97
N ALA A 134 6.77 -9.33 4.23
CA ALA A 134 7.50 -9.25 2.96
C ALA A 134 6.77 -8.36 1.94
N THR A 135 5.45 -8.51 1.84
CA THR A 135 4.59 -7.70 0.96
C THR A 135 4.64 -6.22 1.34
N MET A 136 4.62 -5.90 2.63
CA MET A 136 4.76 -4.52 3.12
C MET A 136 6.14 -3.93 2.81
N VAL A 137 7.23 -4.68 2.99
CA VAL A 137 8.59 -4.23 2.60
C VAL A 137 8.66 -3.92 1.11
N LEU A 138 8.16 -4.83 0.26
CA LEU A 138 8.11 -4.61 -1.19
C LEU A 138 7.30 -3.34 -1.52
N GLY A 139 6.17 -3.14 -0.84
CA GLY A 139 5.34 -1.94 -0.99
C GLY A 139 6.09 -0.65 -0.72
N TYR A 140 6.78 -0.57 0.41
CA TYR A 140 7.61 0.59 0.76
C TYR A 140 8.71 0.83 -0.28
N GLU A 141 9.42 -0.23 -0.68
CA GLU A 141 10.50 -0.13 -1.67
C GLU A 141 9.99 0.41 -3.02
N ILE A 142 8.85 -0.11 -3.49
CA ILE A 142 8.22 0.33 -4.75
C ILE A 142 7.73 1.78 -4.63
N ALA A 143 6.97 2.08 -3.57
CA ALA A 143 6.37 3.39 -3.36
C ALA A 143 7.43 4.49 -3.25
N CYS A 144 8.45 4.29 -2.42
CA CYS A 144 9.52 5.27 -2.22
C CYS A 144 10.36 5.50 -3.49
N ARG A 145 10.67 4.43 -4.26
CA ARG A 145 11.38 4.57 -5.54
C ARG A 145 10.53 5.25 -6.61
N ALA A 146 9.24 4.90 -6.68
CA ALA A 146 8.29 5.57 -7.58
C ALA A 146 8.16 7.06 -7.22
N GLY A 147 8.11 7.39 -5.93
CA GLY A 147 8.11 8.76 -5.44
C GLY A 147 9.34 9.56 -5.89
N VAL A 148 10.54 9.00 -5.73
CA VAL A 148 11.79 9.65 -6.19
C VAL A 148 11.81 9.81 -7.70
N ALA A 149 11.42 8.78 -8.45
CA ALA A 149 11.39 8.81 -9.90
C ALA A 149 10.43 9.90 -10.41
N LEU A 150 9.21 9.94 -9.88
CA LEU A 150 8.17 10.88 -10.29
C LEU A 150 8.59 12.34 -9.99
N HIS A 151 9.09 12.62 -8.78
CA HIS A 151 9.62 13.94 -8.43
C HIS A 151 10.87 14.35 -9.22
N GLY A 152 11.58 13.39 -9.83
CA GLY A 152 12.69 13.68 -10.73
C GLY A 152 12.26 14.13 -12.13
N THR A 153 10.99 13.95 -12.50
CA THR A 153 10.51 14.28 -13.86
C THR A 153 10.02 15.71 -14.01
N VAL A 154 9.57 16.34 -12.92
CA VAL A 154 9.00 17.70 -12.91
C VAL A 154 9.35 18.42 -11.60
N PRO A 155 9.37 19.76 -11.58
CA PRO A 155 9.61 20.53 -10.35
C PRO A 155 8.42 20.55 -9.38
N ASP A 156 7.22 20.16 -9.86
CA ASP A 156 5.99 20.16 -9.08
C ASP A 156 6.01 19.07 -8.00
N TYR A 157 5.30 19.34 -6.91
CA TYR A 157 5.14 18.35 -5.85
C TYR A 157 4.07 17.32 -6.21
N HIS A 158 4.40 16.04 -6.05
CA HIS A 158 3.44 14.96 -6.22
C HIS A 158 2.99 14.41 -4.87
N THR A 159 1.69 14.49 -4.60
CA THR A 159 1.11 13.95 -3.38
C THR A 159 1.33 12.44 -3.27
N SER A 160 1.41 11.95 -2.04
CA SER A 160 1.79 10.57 -1.74
C SER A 160 0.96 9.53 -2.50
N GLY A 161 -0.34 9.81 -2.68
CA GLY A 161 -1.25 8.94 -3.41
C GLY A 161 -0.80 8.58 -4.83
N ALA A 162 -0.08 9.47 -5.53
CA ALA A 162 0.37 9.23 -6.91
C ALA A 162 1.32 8.03 -7.04
N TRP A 163 2.25 7.89 -6.08
CA TRP A 163 3.26 6.84 -6.10
C TRP A 163 2.92 5.66 -5.17
N VAL A 164 2.08 5.87 -4.14
CA VAL A 164 1.51 4.76 -3.35
C VAL A 164 0.54 3.93 -4.19
N ALA A 165 -0.25 4.54 -5.08
CA ALA A 165 -1.16 3.80 -5.97
C ALA A 165 -0.41 2.76 -6.84
N VAL A 166 0.78 3.12 -7.33
CA VAL A 166 1.66 2.22 -8.10
C VAL A 166 2.07 1.00 -7.27
N ALA A 167 2.48 1.21 -6.02
CA ALA A 167 2.86 0.13 -5.12
C ALA A 167 1.67 -0.77 -4.77
N VAL A 168 0.52 -0.20 -4.41
CA VAL A 168 -0.69 -0.97 -4.07
C VAL A 168 -1.17 -1.78 -5.28
N ALA A 169 -1.09 -1.24 -6.50
CA ALA A 169 -1.41 -1.99 -7.72
C ALA A 169 -0.45 -3.17 -7.93
N ALA A 170 0.86 -2.95 -7.76
CA ALA A 170 1.86 -4.01 -7.89
C ALA A 170 1.64 -5.15 -6.88
N LEU A 171 1.38 -4.80 -5.61
CA LEU A 171 1.10 -5.76 -4.56
C LEU A 171 -0.25 -6.45 -4.73
N GLY A 172 -1.26 -5.75 -5.25
CA GLY A 172 -2.54 -6.34 -5.61
C GLY A 172 -2.38 -7.45 -6.64
N VAL A 173 -1.56 -7.24 -7.68
CA VAL A 173 -1.23 -8.29 -8.66
C VAL A 173 -0.49 -9.45 -8.02
N ARG A 174 0.51 -9.17 -7.17
CA ARG A 174 1.24 -10.21 -6.42
C ARG A 174 0.30 -11.07 -5.58
N LEU A 175 -0.57 -10.44 -4.79
CA LEU A 175 -1.50 -11.13 -3.89
C LEU A 175 -2.57 -11.89 -4.68
N ALA A 176 -3.01 -11.37 -5.83
CA ALA A 176 -3.96 -12.05 -6.71
C ALA A 176 -3.34 -13.20 -7.53
N GLY A 177 -2.03 -13.46 -7.41
CA GLY A 177 -1.33 -14.51 -8.17
C GLY A 177 -1.20 -14.20 -9.66
N GLY A 178 -1.12 -12.92 -10.03
CA GLY A 178 -0.97 -12.49 -11.41
C GLY A 178 0.46 -12.67 -11.96
N ASP A 179 0.62 -12.34 -13.24
CA ASP A 179 1.88 -12.49 -13.98
C ASP A 179 2.54 -11.15 -14.32
N ALA A 180 3.69 -11.22 -14.99
CA ALA A 180 4.49 -10.05 -15.36
C ALA A 180 3.73 -9.09 -16.30
N ASP A 181 2.89 -9.61 -17.20
CA ASP A 181 2.10 -8.79 -18.12
C ASP A 181 0.98 -8.05 -17.37
N THR A 182 0.28 -8.75 -16.49
CA THR A 182 -0.76 -8.15 -15.63
C THR A 182 -0.15 -7.08 -14.73
N LEU A 183 1.02 -7.36 -14.14
CA LEU A 183 1.75 -6.40 -13.32
C LEU A 183 2.07 -5.13 -14.10
N ARG A 184 2.65 -5.27 -15.30
CA ARG A 184 3.01 -4.13 -16.15
C ARG A 184 1.79 -3.27 -16.50
N GLN A 185 0.66 -3.89 -16.82
CA GLN A 185 -0.56 -3.14 -17.13
C GLN A 185 -1.13 -2.46 -15.89
N ALA A 186 -1.19 -3.15 -14.75
CA ALA A 186 -1.74 -2.63 -13.50
C ALA A 186 -0.97 -1.39 -13.02
N ILE A 187 0.36 -1.43 -13.00
CA ILE A 187 1.16 -0.27 -12.56
C ILE A 187 1.05 0.90 -13.54
N GLY A 188 0.89 0.64 -14.85
CA GLY A 188 0.69 1.69 -15.85
C GLY A 188 -0.66 2.38 -15.69
N ILE A 189 -1.73 1.62 -15.40
CA ILE A 189 -3.05 2.17 -15.09
C ILE A 189 -2.98 2.99 -13.80
N ALA A 190 -2.32 2.48 -12.76
CA ALA A 190 -2.19 3.17 -11.48
C ALA A 190 -1.40 4.48 -11.59
N GLU A 191 -0.30 4.48 -12.35
CA GLU A 191 0.48 5.69 -12.63
C GLU A 191 -0.35 6.74 -13.38
N TYR A 192 -1.08 6.32 -14.42
CA TYR A 192 -1.92 7.21 -15.21
C TYR A 192 -3.05 7.86 -14.38
N HIS A 193 -3.65 7.11 -13.45
CA HIS A 193 -4.72 7.61 -12.58
C HIS A 193 -4.24 8.22 -11.26
N GLY A 194 -2.93 8.20 -10.99
CA GLY A 194 -2.36 8.76 -9.77
C GLY A 194 -2.66 10.26 -9.66
N PRO A 195 -3.13 10.75 -8.49
CA PRO A 195 -3.47 12.16 -8.33
C PRO A 195 -2.22 13.03 -8.48
N ARG A 196 -2.15 13.81 -9.56
CA ARG A 196 -1.12 14.84 -9.72
C ARG A 196 -1.69 16.15 -9.22
N SER A 197 -1.24 16.59 -8.05
CA SER A 197 -1.53 17.93 -7.55
C SER A 197 -0.64 18.93 -8.29
N GLN A 198 -1.17 19.49 -9.38
CA GLN A 198 -0.62 20.70 -10.01
C GLN A 198 -1.41 21.92 -9.52
#